data_AF-A0A966TWS8-F1
#
_entry.id   AF-A0A966TWS8-F1
#
_cell.length_a   1.000
_cell.length_b   1.000
_cell.length_c   1.000
_cell.angle_alpha   90.00
_cell.angle_beta   90.00
_cell.angle_gamma   90.00
#
_symmetry.space_group_name_H-M   'P 1'
#
loop_
_entity.id
_entity.type
_entity.pdbx_description
1 polymer ?
#
loop_
_entity_poly.entity_id
_entity_poly.type
_entity_poly.pdbx_seq_one_letter_code
_entity_poly.pdbx_strand_id
1 'polypeptide(L)' 'MLLLILFATASPSTLAQNTDTPRPDQIELKSGSVLFGEIKGASGGKLSFASQNVGLITASFENISHLRSDNPTVIK' A
#
# COMPACT_ATOMS: atom_id res chain seq x y z
N MET A 1 -32.62 -55.15 -8.53
CA MET A 1 -32.79 -53.96 -7.66
C MET A 1 -31.60 -53.06 -7.91
N LEU A 2 -31.79 -51.94 -8.61
CA LEU A 2 -30.72 -51.04 -9.06
C LEU A 2 -30.56 -49.92 -8.03
N LEU A 3 -29.40 -49.82 -7.38
CA LEU A 3 -29.11 -48.78 -6.38
C LEU A 3 -28.31 -47.65 -7.04
N LEU A 4 -28.94 -46.48 -7.20
CA LEU A 4 -28.32 -45.27 -7.75
C LEU A 4 -27.66 -44.50 -6.59
N ILE A 5 -26.32 -44.41 -6.57
CA ILE A 5 -25.60 -43.62 -5.56
C ILE A 5 -25.37 -42.22 -6.12
N LEU A 6 -26.05 -41.23 -5.55
CA LEU A 6 -25.84 -39.81 -5.86
C LEU A 6 -24.59 -39.31 -5.14
N PHE A 7 -23.54 -38.99 -5.88
CA PHE A 7 -22.38 -38.26 -5.34
C PHE A 7 -22.71 -36.77 -5.29
N ALA A 8 -23.03 -36.26 -4.10
CA ALA A 8 -23.10 -34.82 -3.87
C ALA A 8 -21.68 -34.25 -3.82
N THR A 9 -21.23 -33.60 -4.89
CA THR A 9 -19.97 -32.85 -4.90
C THR A 9 -20.17 -31.54 -4.15
N ALA A 10 -19.78 -31.49 -2.88
CA ALA A 10 -19.70 -30.23 -2.14
C ALA A 10 -18.59 -29.37 -2.76
N SER A 11 -18.96 -28.38 -3.56
CA SER A 11 -18.02 -27.40 -4.08
C SER A 11 -17.47 -26.56 -2.93
N PRO A 12 -16.15 -26.48 -2.71
CA PRO A 12 -15.60 -25.60 -1.70
C PRO A 12 -15.78 -24.15 -2.16
N SER A 13 -16.61 -23.39 -1.45
CA SER A 13 -16.67 -21.94 -1.60
C SER A 13 -15.36 -21.36 -1.07
N THR A 14 -14.43 -21.03 -1.96
CA THR A 14 -13.25 -20.23 -1.60
C THR A 14 -13.74 -18.85 -1.19
N LEU A 15 -13.74 -18.59 0.12
CA LEU A 15 -13.89 -17.24 0.65
C LEU A 15 -12.69 -16.44 0.14
N ALA A 16 -12.91 -15.59 -0.86
CA ALA A 16 -11.94 -14.59 -1.26
C ALA A 16 -11.70 -13.68 -0.03
N GLN A 17 -10.60 -13.91 0.69
CA GLN A 17 -10.15 -12.98 1.71
C GLN A 17 -9.74 -11.71 0.98
N ASN A 18 -10.60 -10.69 1.04
CA ASN A 18 -10.25 -9.33 0.72
C ASN A 18 -9.28 -8.88 1.82
N THR A 19 -8.00 -9.18 1.65
CA THR A 19 -6.95 -8.69 2.54
C THR A 19 -6.72 -7.23 2.19
N ASP A 20 -7.54 -6.36 2.76
CA ASP A 20 -7.37 -4.90 2.74
C ASP A 20 -6.15 -4.55 3.60
N THR A 21 -4.99 -5.03 3.17
CA THR A 21 -3.72 -4.81 3.86
C THR A 21 -3.28 -3.41 3.46
N PRO A 22 -3.13 -2.47 4.41
CA PRO A 22 -2.75 -1.11 4.08
C PRO A 22 -1.44 -1.13 3.30
N ARG A 23 -1.48 -0.66 2.05
CA ARG A 23 -0.29 -0.58 1.22
C ARG A 23 0.54 0.63 1.70
N PRO A 24 1.86 0.48 1.90
CA PRO A 24 2.67 1.61 2.28
C PRO A 24 2.69 2.68 1.18
N ASP A 25 2.79 3.92 1.62
CA ASP A 25 3.04 5.05 0.73
C ASP A 25 4.40 4.86 0.06
N GLN A 26 4.50 5.39 -1.16
CA GLN A 26 5.71 5.33 -1.96
C GLN A 26 6.08 6.75 -2.39
N ILE A 27 7.35 7.10 -2.19
CA ILE A 27 7.95 8.28 -2.80
C ILE A 27 9.11 7.87 -3.69
N GLU A 28 9.18 8.47 -4.86
CA GLU A 28 10.30 8.37 -5.78
C GLU A 28 11.01 9.72 -5.82
N LEU A 29 12.33 9.70 -5.62
CA LEU A 29 13.17 10.87 -5.70
C LEU A 29 13.68 11.04 -7.13
N LYS A 30 13.98 12.28 -7.52
CA LYS A 30 14.61 12.59 -8.81
C LYS A 30 15.98 11.91 -9.02
N SER A 31 16.61 11.47 -7.93
CA SER A 31 17.83 10.63 -7.98
C SER A 31 17.57 9.20 -8.47
N GLY A 32 16.31 8.79 -8.60
CA GLY A 32 15.89 7.41 -8.88
C GLY A 32 15.70 6.55 -7.63
N SER A 33 15.93 7.10 -6.43
CA SER A 33 15.70 6.37 -5.19
C SER A 33 14.20 6.22 -4.91
N VAL A 34 13.76 5.00 -4.56
CA VAL A 34 12.38 4.71 -4.18
C VAL A 34 12.33 4.37 -2.69
N LEU A 35 11.43 5.02 -1.96
CA LEU A 35 11.24 4.80 -0.53
C LEU A 35 9.79 4.40 -0.26
N PHE A 36 9.63 3.39 0.59
CA PHE A 36 8.34 2.90 1.08
C PHE A 36 8.18 3.25 2.56
N GLY A 37 6.96 3.61 2.97
CA GLY A 37 6.74 4.18 4.29
C GLY A 37 5.36 4.79 4.48
N GLU A 38 5.29 5.78 5.36
CA GLU A 38 4.08 6.52 5.68
C GLU A 38 4.34 8.02 5.58
N ILE A 39 3.49 8.74 4.84
CA ILE A 39 3.53 10.20 4.80
C ILE A 39 2.97 10.72 6.13
N LYS A 40 3.81 11.41 6.89
CA LYS A 40 3.42 12.01 8.17
C LYS A 40 2.81 13.40 8.01
N GLY A 41 3.07 14.04 6.88
CA GLY A 41 2.51 15.33 6.52
C GLY A 41 3.41 16.08 5.56
N ALA A 42 2.96 17.26 5.15
CA ALA A 42 3.71 18.17 4.32
C ALA A 42 3.51 19.59 4.81
N SER A 43 4.57 20.40 4.77
CA SER A 43 4.54 21.81 5.14
C SER A 43 5.75 22.53 4.56
N GLY A 44 5.59 23.80 4.19
CA GLY A 44 6.70 24.67 3.74
C GLY A 44 7.49 24.10 2.55
N GLY A 45 6.82 23.43 1.61
CA GLY A 45 7.46 22.83 0.43
C GLY A 45 8.21 21.53 0.70
N LYS A 46 8.06 20.95 1.91
CA LYS A 46 8.72 19.71 2.33
C LYS A 46 7.69 18.65 2.74
N LEU A 47 8.04 17.39 2.49
CA LEU A 47 7.31 16.20 2.88
C LEU A 47 8.04 15.52 4.05
N SER A 48 7.32 15.22 5.12
CA SER A 48 7.78 14.38 6.21
C SER A 48 7.35 12.94 5.95
N PHE A 49 8.30 12.02 5.85
CA PHE A 49 8.06 10.64 5.45
C PHE A 49 8.74 9.67 6.41
N ALA A 50 7.98 8.79 7.04
CA ALA A 50 8.50 7.72 7.89
C ALA A 50 8.83 6.51 7.01
N SER A 51 10.07 6.41 6.56
CA SER A 51 10.54 5.29 5.74
C SER A 51 10.71 4.02 6.59
N GLN A 52 10.33 2.88 6.00
CA GLN A 52 10.56 1.56 6.56
C GLN A 52 12.05 1.22 6.72
N ASN A 53 12.91 1.78 5.87
CA ASN A 53 14.32 1.35 5.76
C ASN A 53 15.31 2.36 6.35
N VAL A 54 14.98 3.66 6.34
CA VAL A 54 15.89 4.74 6.75
C VAL A 54 15.35 5.61 7.89
N GLY A 55 14.16 5.29 8.42
CA GLY A 55 13.51 6.06 9.48
C GLY A 55 12.82 7.33 8.96
N LEU A 56 12.63 8.31 9.85
CA LEU A 56 11.98 9.57 9.50
C LEU A 56 12.90 10.44 8.65
N ILE A 57 12.42 10.81 7.47
CA ILE A 57 13.11 11.72 6.55
C ILE A 57 12.24 12.93 6.22
N THR A 58 12.91 13.99 5.81
CA THR A 58 12.28 15.19 5.26
C THR A 58 12.81 15.42 3.85
N ALA A 59 11.93 15.42 2.86
CA ALA A 59 12.28 15.63 1.46
C ALA A 59 11.60 16.88 0.90
N SER A 60 12.33 17.75 0.22
CA SER A 60 11.73 18.85 -0.55
C SER A 60 10.89 18.29 -1.70
N PHE A 61 9.71 18.85 -1.96
CA PHE A 61 8.89 18.44 -3.12
C PHE A 61 9.61 18.62 -4.45
N GLU A 62 10.52 19.60 -4.55
CA GLU A 62 11.36 19.82 -5.72
C GLU A 62 12.26 18.61 -6.06
N ASN A 63 12.52 17.73 -5.09
CA ASN A 63 13.36 16.54 -5.24
C ASN A 63 12.54 15.26 -5.39
N ILE A 64 11.22 15.33 -5.30
CA ILE A 64 10.30 14.19 -5.46
C ILE A 64 9.81 14.18 -6.92
N SER A 65 9.97 13.05 -7.60
CA SER A 65 9.47 12.85 -8.97
C SER A 65 8.05 12.30 -8.97
N HIS A 66 7.77 11.34 -8.09
CA HIS A 66 6.45 10.72 -7.94
C HIS A 66 6.12 10.45 -6.47
N LEU A 67 4.83 10.56 -6.15
CA LEU A 67 4.27 10.21 -4.85
C LEU A 67 3.01 9.37 -5.08
N ARG A 68 2.93 8.20 -4.44
CA ARG A 68 1.73 7.37 -4.39
C ARG A 68 1.34 7.15 -2.94
N SER A 69 0.09 7.43 -2.62
CA SER A 69 -0.50 7.16 -1.32
C SER A 69 -1.89 6.60 -1.54
N ASP A 70 -2.13 5.40 -1.02
CA ASP A 70 -3.44 4.75 -1.09
C ASP A 70 -4.29 5.10 0.15
N ASN A 71 -3.73 5.89 1.07
CA ASN A 71 -4.39 6.42 2.25
C ASN A 71 -4.64 7.93 2.09
N PRO A 72 -5.82 8.46 2.47
CA PRO A 72 -6.08 9.89 2.45
C PRO A 72 -5.27 10.58 3.56
N THR A 73 -4.07 11.05 3.22
CA THR A 73 -3.24 11.87 4.13
C THR A 73 -3.57 13.35 3.97
N VAL A 74 -3.87 14.02 5.08
CA VAL A 74 -4.15 15.47 5.09
C VAL A 74 -2.85 16.24 4.88
N ILE A 75 -2.71 16.88 3.72
CA ILE A 75 -1.68 17.88 3.44
C ILE A 75 -2.26 19.25 3.87
N LYS A 76 -1.61 19.94 4.81
CA LYS A 76 -2.04 21.26 5.33
C LYS A 76 -1.14 22.38 4.83
#